data_AF-A0A2M9ITD3-F1
#
_entry.id   AF-A0A2M9ITD3-F1
#
_cell.length_a   1.000
_cell.length_b   1.000
_cell.length_c   1.000
_cell.angle_alpha   90.00
_cell.angle_beta   90.00
_cell.angle_gamma   90.00
#
_symmetry.space_group_name_H-M   'P 1'
#
loop_
_entity.id
_entity.type
_entity.pdbx_description
1 polymer ?
#
loop_
_entity_poly.entity_id
_entity_poly.type
_entity_poly.pdbx_seq_one_letter_code
_entity_poly.pdbx_strand_id
1 'polypeptide(L)'
;MHLTMVPLYLTASQQAGHQVVDHHLLGDLLWVVADVGDHLEHVYVQAAPGHLDIVLYLLADSPRSARAVALTICRRALHTSPLLRGWRVAEGPGIDAP
;
A
#
# COMPACT_ATOMS: atom_id res chain seq x y z
N MET A 1 4.99 19.75 9.16
CA MET A 1 4.30 18.47 8.96
C MET A 1 2.79 18.59 9.07
N HIS A 2 2.08 18.14 8.04
CA HIS A 2 0.62 18.02 8.01
C HIS A 2 0.24 16.57 7.69
N LEU A 3 -0.93 16.13 8.18
CA LEU A 3 -1.45 14.83 7.86
C LEU A 3 -1.86 14.80 6.39
N THR A 4 -1.24 13.91 5.62
CA THR A 4 -1.45 13.75 4.19
C THR A 4 -2.01 12.37 3.90
N MET A 5 -3.14 12.31 3.20
CA MET A 5 -3.70 11.08 2.69
C MET A 5 -3.05 10.72 1.34
N VAL A 6 -2.51 9.51 1.22
CA VAL A 6 -1.87 9.02 -0.01
C VAL A 6 -2.53 7.70 -0.43
N PRO A 7 -3.32 7.71 -1.52
CA PRO A 7 -3.81 6.49 -2.13
C PRO A 7 -2.70 5.79 -2.94
N LEU A 8 -2.66 4.47 -2.84
CA LEU A 8 -1.77 3.57 -3.58
C LEU A 8 -2.55 2.34 -4.02
N TYR A 9 -2.16 1.81 -5.17
CA TYR A 9 -2.82 0.67 -5.79
C TYR A 9 -1.80 -0.43 -6.01
N LEU A 10 -2.15 -1.67 -5.67
CA LEU A 10 -1.36 -2.83 -6.00
C LEU A 10 -2.15 -3.74 -6.94
N THR A 11 -1.45 -4.27 -7.94
CA THR A 11 -1.99 -5.25 -8.88
C THR A 11 -1.21 -6.54 -8.78
N ALA A 12 -1.92 -7.66 -8.86
CA ALA A 12 -1.30 -8.98 -8.91
C ALA A 12 -0.93 -9.36 -10.35
N SER A 13 0.11 -10.19 -10.51
CA SER A 13 0.31 -10.97 -11.73
C SER A 13 -0.85 -11.96 -11.93
N GLN A 14 -1.03 -12.51 -13.14
CA GLN A 14 -2.09 -13.51 -13.40
C GLN A 14 -2.06 -14.69 -12.41
N GLN A 15 -0.86 -15.11 -12.00
CA GLN A 15 -0.70 -16.22 -11.06
C GLN A 15 -1.09 -15.85 -9.62
N ALA A 16 -0.79 -14.62 -9.20
CA ALA A 16 -1.11 -14.14 -7.85
C ALA A 16 -2.57 -13.63 -7.73
N GLY A 17 -3.22 -13.29 -8.85
CA GLY A 17 -4.58 -12.73 -8.85
C GLY A 17 -5.69 -13.64 -8.31
N HIS A 18 -5.41 -14.95 -8.19
CA HIS A 18 -6.32 -15.92 -7.59
C HIS A 18 -6.18 -16.01 -6.06
N GLN A 19 -5.16 -15.37 -5.46
CA GLN A 19 -4.99 -15.35 -4.02
C GLN A 19 -5.88 -14.28 -3.39
N VAL A 20 -6.70 -14.71 -2.43
CA VAL A 20 -7.42 -13.78 -1.56
C VAL A 20 -6.44 -13.27 -0.50
N VAL A 21 -6.19 -11.96 -0.50
CA VAL A 21 -5.40 -11.29 0.52
C VAL A 21 -6.35 -10.75 1.57
N ASP A 22 -6.14 -11.12 2.83
CA ASP A 22 -6.89 -10.56 3.94
C ASP A 22 -6.46 -9.11 4.19
N HIS A 23 -7.44 -8.20 4.23
CA HIS A 23 -7.21 -6.77 4.36
C HIS A 23 -6.69 -6.35 5.75
N HIS A 24 -7.10 -7.04 6.82
CA HIS A 24 -6.58 -6.79 8.16
C HIS A 24 -5.12 -7.22 8.25
N LEU A 25 -4.79 -8.41 7.72
CA LEU A 25 -3.42 -8.90 7.70
C LEU A 25 -2.50 -8.00 6.87
N LEU A 26 -2.99 -7.45 5.75
CA LEU A 26 -2.23 -6.47 4.97
C LEU A 26 -2.04 -5.16 5.74
N GLY A 27 -3.06 -4.69 6.44
CA GLY A 27 -2.96 -3.52 7.31
C GLY A 27 -1.87 -3.69 8.38
N ASP A 28 -1.89 -4.83 9.08
CA ASP A 28 -0.88 -5.16 10.09
C ASP A 28 0.52 -5.27 9.49
N LEU A 29 0.65 -5.88 8.30
CA LEU A 29 1.93 -5.96 7.59
C LEU A 29 2.48 -4.56 7.27
N LEU A 30 1.66 -3.64 6.77
CA LEU A 30 2.07 -2.28 6.44
C LEU A 30 2.55 -1.52 7.68
N TRP A 31 1.89 -1.72 8.82
CA TRP A 31 2.35 -1.20 10.12
C TRP A 31 3.68 -1.80 10.54
N VAL A 32 3.86 -3.11 10.39
CA VAL A 32 5.09 -3.82 10.78
C VAL A 32 6.30 -3.40 9.97
N VAL A 33 6.13 -3.10 8.67
CA VAL A 33 7.25 -2.69 7.79
C VAL A 33 7.52 -1.19 7.78
N ALA A 34 6.63 -0.40 8.36
CA ALA A 34 6.84 1.04 8.53
C ALA A 34 7.86 1.28 9.65
N ASP A 35 8.79 2.20 9.39
CA ASP A 35 9.72 2.69 10.40
C ASP A 35 9.10 3.87 11.16
N VAL A 36 9.55 4.13 12.39
CA VAL A 36 9.10 5.30 13.17
C VAL A 36 9.31 6.62 12.42
N GLY A 37 10.37 6.70 11.60
CA GLY A 37 10.66 7.88 10.77
C GLY A 37 9.77 8.04 9.54
N ASP A 38 8.95 7.05 9.20
CA ASP A 38 7.97 7.18 8.11
C ASP A 38 6.73 7.98 8.54
N HIS A 39 6.54 8.18 9.85
CA HIS A 39 5.42 8.93 10.42
C HIS A 39 4.05 8.49 9.89
N LEU A 40 3.84 7.17 9.86
CA LEU A 40 2.57 6.53 9.53
C LEU A 40 1.61 6.65 10.71
N GLU A 41 0.43 7.22 10.45
CA GLU A 41 -0.59 7.48 11.46
C GLU A 41 -1.78 6.54 11.30
N HIS A 42 -2.22 6.32 10.05
CA HIS A 42 -3.34 5.42 9.75
C HIS A 42 -3.13 4.66 8.44
N VAL A 43 -3.69 3.45 8.41
CA VAL A 43 -3.72 2.55 7.26
C VAL A 43 -5.15 2.15 7.00
N TYR A 44 -5.58 2.28 5.75
CA TYR A 44 -6.82 1.70 5.26
C TYR A 44 -6.49 0.78 4.08
N VAL A 45 -7.09 -0.40 4.08
CA VAL A 45 -6.92 -1.41 3.03
C VAL A 45 -8.30 -1.89 2.60
N GLN A 46 -8.50 -1.92 1.29
CA GLN A 46 -9.57 -2.66 0.66
C GLN A 46 -8.96 -3.67 -0.31
N ALA A 47 -9.36 -4.93 -0.19
CA ALA A 47 -8.82 -6.03 -0.97
C ALA A 47 -9.88 -6.63 -1.90
N ALA A 48 -9.50 -6.85 -3.15
CA ALA A 48 -10.27 -7.54 -4.17
C ALA A 48 -9.37 -8.55 -4.91
N PRO A 49 -9.94 -9.56 -5.60
CA PRO A 49 -9.14 -10.48 -6.41
C PRO A 49 -8.27 -9.73 -7.42
N GLY A 50 -6.95 -9.89 -7.31
CA GLY A 50 -5.97 -9.25 -8.17
C GLY A 50 -5.74 -7.75 -7.99
N HIS A 51 -6.44 -7.11 -7.05
CA HIS A 51 -6.38 -5.66 -6.82
C HIS A 51 -6.41 -5.30 -5.33
N LEU A 52 -5.54 -4.39 -4.89
CA LEU A 52 -5.57 -3.84 -3.53
C LEU A 52 -5.56 -2.32 -3.60
N ASP A 53 -6.53 -1.73 -2.91
CA ASP A 53 -6.62 -0.31 -2.65
C ASP A 53 -6.06 -0.03 -1.27
N ILE A 54 -5.03 0.82 -1.18
CA ILE A 54 -4.37 1.18 0.07
C ILE A 54 -4.43 2.69 0.22
N VAL A 55 -4.81 3.15 1.40
CA VAL A 55 -4.70 4.56 1.77
C VAL A 55 -3.82 4.67 3.01
N LEU A 56 -2.71 5.42 2.88
CA LEU A 56 -1.81 5.71 3.99
C LEU A 56 -1.96 7.17 4.40
N TYR A 57 -2.09 7.40 5.70
CA TYR A 57 -2.09 8.73 6.30
C TYR A 57 -0.73 8.97 6.95
N LEU A 58 0.01 9.95 6.42
CA LEU A 58 1.40 10.23 6.81
C LEU A 58 1.54 11.67 7.29
N LEU A 59 2.29 11.90 8.37
CA LEU A 59 2.75 13.26 8.70
C LEU A 59 3.95 13.60 7.83
N ALA A 60 3.79 14.59 6.95
CA ALA A 60 4.84 14.98 6.02
C ALA A 60 4.87 16.50 5.80
N ASP A 61 5.99 17.03 5.33
CA ASP A 61 6.12 18.45 5.02
C ASP A 61 5.54 18.81 3.64
N SER A 62 5.36 17.82 2.76
CA SER A 62 4.75 18.00 1.46
C SER A 62 4.01 16.73 0.98
N PRO A 63 3.04 16.88 0.06
CA PRO A 63 2.42 15.72 -0.60
C PRO A 63 3.41 14.83 -1.36
N ARG A 64 4.47 15.44 -1.93
CA ARG A 64 5.50 14.71 -2.66
C ARG A 64 6.31 13.80 -1.72
N SER A 65 6.71 14.31 -0.55
CA SER A 65 7.42 13.51 0.45
C SER A 65 6.53 12.41 1.03
N ALA A 66 5.25 12.71 1.30
CA ALA A 66 4.29 11.69 1.74
C ALA A 66 4.18 10.56 0.71
N ARG A 67 4.04 10.89 -0.59
CA ARG A 67 3.97 9.87 -1.65
C ARG A 67 5.24 9.03 -1.75
N ALA A 68 6.42 9.63 -1.58
CA ALA A 68 7.69 8.90 -1.60
C ALA A 68 7.80 7.91 -0.43
N VAL A 69 7.38 8.32 0.77
CA VAL A 69 7.35 7.46 1.96
C VAL A 69 6.34 6.33 1.79
N ALA A 70 5.12 6.65 1.33
CA ALA A 70 4.08 5.65 1.07
C ALA A 70 4.57 4.55 0.12
N LEU A 71 5.21 4.94 -1.00
CA LEU A 71 5.81 4.00 -1.94
C LEU A 71 6.92 3.15 -1.32
N THR A 72 7.69 3.72 -0.39
CA THR A 72 8.76 3.02 0.32
C THR A 72 8.19 1.95 1.24
N ILE A 73 7.17 2.28 2.03
CA ILE A 73 6.44 1.32 2.88
C ILE A 73 5.89 0.17 2.03
N CYS A 74 5.17 0.46 0.95
CA CYS A 74 4.63 -0.59 0.07
C CYS A 74 5.73 -1.46 -0.55
N ARG A 75 6.85 -0.88 -0.98
CA ARG A 75 7.99 -1.65 -1.51
C ARG A 75 8.59 -2.56 -0.45
N ARG A 76 8.70 -2.11 0.81
CA ARG A 76 9.15 -2.97 1.91
C ARG A 76 8.18 -4.13 2.11
N ALA A 77 6.87 -3.88 2.17
CA ALA A 77 5.86 -4.93 2.31
C ALA A 77 5.94 -5.98 1.18
N LEU A 78 6.05 -5.52 -0.07
CA LEU A 78 6.21 -6.39 -1.25
C LEU A 78 7.49 -7.25 -1.16
N HIS A 79 8.56 -6.73 -0.58
CA HIS A 79 9.84 -7.43 -0.48
C HIS A 79 9.89 -8.41 0.72
N THR A 80 9.24 -8.08 1.84
CA THR A 80 9.34 -8.85 3.08
C THR A 80 8.30 -9.97 3.18
N SER A 81 7.14 -9.83 2.54
CA SER A 81 6.02 -10.76 2.72
C SER A 81 5.85 -11.75 1.56
N PRO A 82 5.94 -13.07 1.81
CA PRO A 82 5.59 -14.08 0.81
C PRO A 82 4.15 -13.99 0.30
N LEU A 83 3.24 -13.42 1.10
CA LEU A 83 1.83 -13.21 0.73
C LEU A 83 1.67 -12.24 -0.45
N LEU A 84 2.64 -11.34 -0.62
CA LEU A 84 2.65 -10.32 -1.67
C LEU A 84 3.53 -10.70 -2.87
N ARG A 85 3.93 -11.97 -2.99
CA ARG A 85 4.65 -12.45 -4.19
C ARG A 85 3.79 -12.28 -5.43
N GLY A 86 4.38 -11.67 -6.46
CA GLY A 86 3.68 -11.39 -7.72
C GLY A 86 2.79 -10.14 -7.67
N TRP A 87 2.73 -9.43 -6.55
CA TRP A 87 2.08 -8.13 -6.46
C TRP A 87 3.07 -7.00 -6.79
N ARG A 88 2.55 -5.90 -7.33
CA ARG A 88 3.34 -4.70 -7.66
C ARG A 88 2.51 -3.43 -7.48
N VAL A 89 3.18 -2.32 -7.18
CA VAL A 89 2.54 -0.99 -7.19
C VAL A 89 2.16 -0.62 -8.62
N ALA A 90 0.91 -0.19 -8.82
CA ALA A 90 0.43 0.37 -10.07
C ALA A 90 0.49 1.91 -10.04
N GLU A 91 0.83 2.52 -11.18
CA GLU A 91 0.79 3.96 -11.36
C GLU A 91 -0.51 4.32 -12.12
N GLY A 92 -1.49 4.93 -11.45
CA GLY A 92 -2.74 5.39 -12.08
C GLY A 92 -3.93 5.36 -11.12
N PRO A 93 -5.00 6.16 -11.37
CA PRO A 93 -6.09 6.31 -10.42
C PRO A 93 -6.93 5.04 -10.39
N GLY A 94 -6.85 4.27 -9.30
CA GLY A 94 -7.85 3.27 -9.00
C GLY A 94 -9.11 3.96 -8.54
N ILE A 95 -9.94 4.36 -9.52
CA ILE A 95 -11.38 4.15 -9.68
C ILE A 95 -11.61 4.41 -11.20
N ASP A 96 -12.22 3.48 -11.93
CA ASP A 96 -12.43 3.45 -13.40
C ASP A 96 -11.29 2.87 -14.28
N ALA A 97 -11.25 1.54 -14.35
CA ALA A 97 -10.94 0.82 -15.60
C ALA A 97 -12.20 0.01 -15.97
N PRO A 98 -12.58 -0.03 -17.27
CA PRO A 98 -13.96 -0.16 -17.75
C PRO A 98 -14.73 -1.41 -17.32
#